data_AF-A0A8J2HRW0-F1
#
_entry.id   AF-A0A8J2HRW0-F1
#
_cell.length_a   1.000
_cell.length_b   1.000
_cell.length_c   1.000
_cell.angle_alpha   90.00
_cell.angle_beta   90.00
_cell.angle_gamma   90.00
#
_symmetry.space_group_name_H-M   'P 1'
#
loop_
_entity.id
_entity.type
_entity.pdbx_description
1 polymer ?
#
loop_
_entity_poly.entity_id
_entity_poly.type
_entity_poly.pdbx_seq_one_letter_code
_entity_poly.pdbx_strand_id
1 'polypeptide(L)'
;MGTPCSSVLLLPMYTCRREETLGGPYDELLLVPGNFSVPQPTSNNTSRIKIPKKAQRISRIYVSQRTTTYNGRLNWNIPKHLARFSFSSPPTAPGQTPPSSLTVQVFPPGTKDGDGGAPFFACTLKPWKWVPPIPLNTKYLPLSMAAAQPPLPSAPGYEKAVKEVIEGSEVNDYDVDPKKADAVLVGTEKWRAFDIAAITPRARGCWVEVHEKGQAEVEVDGEKIWWPRGLGTWSVSLSIAILLDIMTLPLPYDFGWTVKLIRRDVRNLRTRYKTRLKHKSKRGKVAESASLHQSHEAEKMTEHASEGSVYSKAPQDVLESGSEKCLTTLYGLLEGRLRAAYASRDRNASHEDRWRFRGSWLLLYKAIQVCPSNDNCDAHRYGAQDAYEKRMLLEMLQLSTERAQYFLHKVSKMSAVPYTRDDSDHRRYDSMLSGATTLTPTPSTAQIWLSILEATDDATKIVPMAEELLQYIWSEKKALDIIEQIGDPHEKFSNSDDAELRLKLRESLCRSS
;
A
#
# COMPACT_ATOMS: atom_id res chain seq x y z
N MET A 1 -28.16 -28.90 12.26
CA MET A 1 -28.49 -27.67 13.03
C MET A 1 -27.42 -27.49 14.09
N GLY A 2 -26.46 -26.59 13.85
CA GLY A 2 -25.39 -26.30 14.81
C GLY A 2 -25.76 -25.10 15.67
N THR A 3 -25.68 -25.25 16.99
CA THR A 3 -25.86 -24.20 17.99
C THR A 3 -24.98 -22.98 17.71
N PRO A 4 -25.51 -21.74 17.75
CA PRO A 4 -24.68 -20.55 17.63
C PRO A 4 -23.88 -20.39 18.92
N CYS A 5 -22.56 -20.52 18.81
CA CYS A 5 -21.65 -20.21 19.90
C CYS A 5 -21.72 -18.69 20.14
N SER A 6 -22.30 -18.28 21.27
CA SER A 6 -22.36 -16.90 21.75
C SER A 6 -20.96 -16.38 22.03
N SER A 7 -20.32 -15.86 20.99
CA SER A 7 -19.15 -15.00 21.08
C SER A 7 -19.46 -13.82 20.18
N VAL A 8 -19.93 -12.73 20.77
CA VAL A 8 -20.18 -11.46 20.08
C VAL A 8 -18.82 -10.92 19.64
N LEU A 9 -18.36 -11.42 18.50
CA LEU A 9 -17.21 -10.88 17.81
C LEU A 9 -17.62 -9.49 17.33
N LEU A 10 -16.85 -8.47 17.73
CA LEU A 10 -16.89 -7.14 17.15
C LEU A 10 -17.10 -7.27 15.64
N LEU A 11 -18.19 -6.71 15.12
CA LEU A 11 -18.35 -6.43 13.69
C LEU A 11 -17.47 -5.21 13.42
N PRO A 12 -16.22 -5.34 12.93
CA PRO A 12 -15.50 -4.19 12.43
C PRO A 12 -16.34 -3.55 11.34
N MET A 13 -16.82 -2.37 11.67
CA MET A 13 -17.61 -1.51 10.80
C MET A 13 -16.68 -0.40 10.34
N TYR A 14 -16.63 -0.20 9.03
CA TYR A 14 -15.81 0.83 8.42
C TYR A 14 -16.73 1.77 7.65
N THR A 15 -16.71 3.04 8.02
CA THR A 15 -17.21 4.13 7.18
C THR A 15 -16.00 4.76 6.51
N CYS A 16 -15.92 4.70 5.19
CA CYS A 16 -14.81 5.26 4.42
C CYS A 16 -15.36 6.32 3.47
N ARG A 17 -14.71 7.48 3.42
CA ARG A 17 -14.87 8.46 2.36
C ARG A 17 -13.55 8.49 1.61
N ARG A 18 -13.57 8.14 0.33
CA ARG A 18 -12.37 8.23 -0.52
C ARG A 18 -12.42 9.52 -1.30
N GLU A 19 -11.37 10.34 -1.24
CA GLU A 19 -11.31 11.61 -1.97
C GLU A 19 -10.73 11.43 -3.38
N GLU A 20 -9.72 10.56 -3.54
CA GLU A 20 -9.01 10.37 -4.80
C GLU A 20 -9.04 8.90 -5.22
N THR A 21 -10.03 8.52 -6.04
CA THR A 21 -9.98 7.24 -6.77
C THR A 21 -10.20 7.45 -8.25
N LEU A 22 -9.80 6.45 -9.05
CA LEU A 22 -9.97 6.42 -10.51
C LEU A 22 -11.42 6.62 -10.99
N GLY A 23 -12.40 6.40 -10.10
CA GLY A 23 -13.83 6.63 -10.35
C GLY A 23 -14.39 7.87 -9.63
N GLY A 24 -13.56 8.72 -9.04
CA GLY A 24 -14.00 9.82 -8.18
C GLY A 24 -14.29 9.41 -6.73
N PRO A 25 -14.70 10.36 -5.89
CA PRO A 25 -14.90 10.12 -4.47
C PRO A 25 -16.19 9.35 -4.18
N TYR A 26 -16.13 8.34 -3.31
CA TYR A 26 -17.34 7.64 -2.88
C TYR A 26 -17.29 7.28 -1.39
N ASP A 27 -18.48 7.03 -0.84
CA ASP A 27 -18.68 6.64 0.54
C ASP A 27 -19.02 5.16 0.62
N GLU A 28 -18.44 4.45 1.59
CA GLU A 28 -18.73 3.03 1.84
C GLU A 28 -19.02 2.76 3.32
N LEU A 29 -19.96 1.86 3.57
CA LEU A 29 -20.19 1.20 4.86
C LEU A 29 -20.01 -0.30 4.70
N LEU A 30 -19.04 -0.87 5.40
CA LEU A 30 -18.64 -2.27 5.29
C LEU A 30 -19.01 -3.07 6.55
N LEU A 31 -19.60 -4.26 6.37
CA LEU A 31 -19.92 -5.22 7.43
C LEU A 31 -19.11 -6.51 7.32
N VAL A 32 -18.16 -6.70 8.22
CA VAL A 32 -17.32 -7.92 8.30
C VAL A 32 -17.55 -8.65 9.62
N PRO A 33 -18.45 -9.65 9.68
CA PRO A 33 -18.73 -10.41 10.91
C PRO A 33 -17.55 -11.20 11.50
N GLY A 34 -16.44 -11.35 10.78
CA GLY A 34 -15.25 -12.04 11.24
C GLY A 34 -14.82 -13.17 10.31
N ASN A 35 -14.12 -14.15 10.89
CA ASN A 35 -13.58 -15.30 10.17
C ASN A 35 -14.62 -16.43 10.03
N PHE A 36 -14.74 -16.97 8.82
CA PHE A 36 -15.59 -18.10 8.48
C PHE A 36 -14.75 -19.27 7.98
N SER A 37 -15.24 -20.49 8.20
CA SER A 37 -14.71 -21.67 7.54
C SER A 37 -15.05 -21.63 6.04
N VAL A 38 -14.04 -21.78 5.19
CA VAL A 38 -14.21 -21.70 3.73
C VAL A 38 -14.19 -23.12 3.14
N PRO A 39 -15.21 -23.51 2.35
CA PRO A 39 -15.21 -24.79 1.65
C PRO A 39 -13.94 -24.96 0.82
N GLN A 40 -13.23 -26.06 1.03
CA GLN A 40 -12.03 -26.38 0.29
C GLN A 40 -12.42 -27.26 -0.91
N PRO A 41 -11.89 -27.01 -2.11
CA PRO A 41 -12.10 -27.92 -3.23
C PRO A 41 -11.56 -29.30 -2.85
N THR A 42 -12.38 -30.34 -3.04
CA THR A 42 -12.05 -31.75 -2.73
C THR A 42 -11.13 -32.39 -3.76
N SER A 43 -10.86 -31.72 -4.88
CA SER A 43 -10.00 -32.22 -5.95
C SER A 43 -8.55 -31.81 -5.75
N ASN A 44 -7.65 -32.80 -5.74
CA ASN A 44 -6.19 -32.62 -5.77
C ASN A 44 -5.66 -32.00 -7.08
N ASN A 45 -6.55 -31.53 -7.98
CA ASN A 45 -6.17 -31.04 -9.29
C ASN A 45 -6.51 -29.54 -9.46
N THR A 46 -5.44 -28.78 -9.72
CA THR A 46 -5.37 -27.59 -10.62
C THR A 46 -6.08 -26.28 -10.29
N SER A 47 -6.70 -26.07 -9.13
CA SER A 47 -7.02 -24.68 -8.73
C SER A 47 -5.77 -23.95 -8.22
N ARG A 48 -5.16 -23.09 -9.06
CA ARG A 48 -3.97 -22.27 -8.69
C ARG A 48 -4.23 -21.29 -7.54
N ILE A 49 -5.49 -21.06 -7.14
CA ILE A 49 -5.86 -20.10 -6.10
C ILE A 49 -5.89 -20.83 -4.75
N LYS A 50 -4.86 -20.62 -3.93
CA LYS A 50 -4.82 -21.10 -2.53
C LYS A 50 -5.81 -20.30 -1.68
N ILE A 51 -7.00 -20.86 -1.43
CA ILE A 51 -8.00 -20.26 -0.55
C ILE A 51 -7.76 -20.72 0.90
N PRO A 52 -7.59 -19.82 1.88
CA PRO A 52 -7.40 -20.20 3.28
C PRO A 52 -8.59 -20.99 3.85
N LYS A 53 -8.34 -21.98 4.71
CA LYS A 53 -9.39 -22.74 5.41
C LYS A 53 -10.29 -21.86 6.30
N LYS A 54 -9.72 -20.76 6.80
CA LYS A 54 -10.42 -19.73 7.58
C LYS A 54 -10.06 -18.37 7.00
N ALA A 55 -11.06 -17.58 6.65
CA ALA A 55 -10.87 -16.25 6.07
C ALA A 55 -11.99 -15.31 6.54
N GLN A 56 -11.71 -14.01 6.52
CA GLN A 56 -12.70 -12.96 6.78
C GLN A 56 -13.80 -13.01 5.71
N ARG A 57 -15.05 -12.77 6.10
CA ARG A 57 -16.17 -12.66 5.16
C ARG A 57 -16.81 -11.30 5.24
N ILE A 58 -16.91 -10.64 4.09
CA ILE A 58 -17.68 -9.41 3.92
C ILE A 58 -19.13 -9.82 3.68
N SER A 59 -19.99 -9.54 4.66
CA SER A 59 -21.40 -9.92 4.58
C SER A 59 -22.22 -8.95 3.73
N ARG A 60 -21.85 -7.66 3.76
CA ARG A 60 -22.51 -6.60 3.02
C ARG A 60 -21.62 -5.36 2.94
N ILE A 61 -21.68 -4.65 1.82
CA ILE A 61 -21.18 -3.26 1.71
C ILE A 61 -22.29 -2.39 1.14
N TYR A 62 -22.43 -1.19 1.69
CA TYR A 62 -23.20 -0.11 1.10
C TYR A 62 -22.26 0.90 0.46
N VAL A 63 -22.57 1.38 -0.74
CA VAL A 63 -21.74 2.30 -1.51
C VAL A 63 -22.61 3.39 -2.12
N SER A 64 -22.12 4.63 -2.19
CA SER A 64 -22.82 5.73 -2.86
C SER A 64 -22.73 5.74 -4.39
N GLN A 65 -21.90 4.86 -4.99
CA GLN A 65 -21.57 4.89 -6.41
C GLN A 65 -21.86 3.56 -7.14
N ARG A 66 -22.44 3.68 -8.34
CA ARG A 66 -22.85 2.59 -9.24
C ARG A 66 -21.70 1.76 -9.78
N THR A 67 -20.71 2.41 -10.38
CA THR A 67 -19.52 1.77 -10.98
C THR A 67 -18.76 0.95 -9.93
N THR A 68 -18.54 1.53 -8.76
CA THR A 68 -17.89 0.86 -7.62
C THR A 68 -18.70 -0.34 -7.10
N THR A 69 -20.03 -0.27 -7.16
CA THR A 69 -20.92 -1.41 -6.82
C THR A 69 -20.75 -2.56 -7.81
N TYR A 70 -20.88 -2.29 -9.11
CA TYR A 70 -20.73 -3.29 -10.17
C TYR A 70 -19.35 -3.95 -10.15
N ASN A 71 -18.28 -3.13 -10.15
CA ASN A 71 -16.90 -3.61 -10.21
C ASN A 71 -16.50 -4.44 -8.98
N GLY A 72 -16.97 -4.06 -7.79
CA GLY A 72 -16.69 -4.81 -6.57
C GLY A 72 -17.35 -6.19 -6.55
N ARG A 73 -18.56 -6.30 -7.12
CA ARG A 73 -19.26 -7.58 -7.27
C ARG A 73 -18.58 -8.46 -8.29
N LEU A 74 -18.35 -7.94 -9.50
CA LEU A 74 -17.78 -8.70 -10.62
C LEU A 74 -16.38 -9.24 -10.32
N ASN A 75 -15.49 -8.39 -9.82
CA ASN A 75 -14.07 -8.74 -9.67
C ASN A 75 -13.78 -9.50 -8.38
N TRP A 76 -14.50 -9.19 -7.29
CA TRP A 76 -14.14 -9.63 -5.94
C TRP A 76 -15.24 -10.41 -5.21
N ASN A 77 -16.39 -10.63 -5.84
CA ASN A 77 -17.59 -11.20 -5.23
C ASN A 77 -18.02 -10.48 -3.94
N ILE A 78 -17.75 -9.18 -3.84
CA ILE A 78 -18.14 -8.43 -2.66
C ILE A 78 -19.63 -8.09 -2.78
N PRO A 79 -20.49 -8.42 -1.79
CA PRO A 79 -21.92 -8.12 -1.82
C PRO A 79 -22.18 -6.62 -1.59
N LYS A 80 -21.85 -5.80 -2.60
CA LYS A 80 -22.09 -4.36 -2.62
C LYS A 80 -23.55 -4.05 -3.00
N HIS A 81 -24.09 -3.02 -2.37
CA HIS A 81 -25.41 -2.46 -2.61
C HIS A 81 -25.33 -0.93 -2.64
N LEU A 82 -26.18 -0.30 -3.45
CA LEU A 82 -26.31 1.15 -3.46
C LEU A 82 -27.00 1.64 -2.19
N ALA A 83 -26.51 2.75 -1.64
CA ALA A 83 -27.14 3.48 -0.56
C ALA A 83 -26.76 4.96 -0.63
N ARG A 84 -27.61 5.82 -0.05
CA ARG A 84 -27.29 7.22 0.10
C ARG A 84 -26.63 7.47 1.45
N PHE A 85 -25.61 8.31 1.47
CA PHE A 85 -24.89 8.67 2.69
C PHE A 85 -25.12 10.15 3.01
N SER A 86 -25.22 10.47 4.30
CA SER A 86 -25.20 11.85 4.80
C SER A 86 -24.23 11.95 5.96
N PHE A 87 -23.51 13.07 6.00
CA PHE A 87 -22.48 13.34 6.98
C PHE A 87 -22.71 14.72 7.59
N SER A 88 -22.58 14.84 8.91
CA SER A 88 -22.77 16.12 9.60
C SER A 88 -21.67 17.15 9.33
N SER A 89 -20.60 16.77 8.63
CA SER A 89 -19.47 17.66 8.33
C SER A 89 -18.82 17.30 6.99
N PRO A 90 -18.24 18.28 6.29
CA PRO A 90 -17.50 18.04 5.07
C PRO A 90 -16.22 17.24 5.33
N PRO A 91 -15.59 16.71 4.27
CA PRO A 91 -14.29 16.05 4.39
C PRO A 91 -13.25 16.98 4.99
N THR A 92 -12.33 16.43 5.80
CA THR A 92 -11.28 17.22 6.45
C THR A 92 -10.08 17.32 5.53
N ALA A 93 -9.76 18.54 5.08
CA ALA A 93 -8.62 18.76 4.19
C ALA A 93 -7.29 18.31 4.81
N PRO A 94 -6.28 17.94 3.98
CA PRO A 94 -4.95 17.59 4.46
C PRO A 94 -4.37 18.64 5.40
N GLY A 95 -3.84 18.19 6.55
CA GLY A 95 -3.26 19.07 7.57
C GLY A 95 -4.26 19.68 8.56
N GLN A 96 -5.56 19.63 8.29
CA GLN A 96 -6.59 20.12 9.22
C GLN A 96 -6.92 19.09 10.32
N THR A 97 -7.49 19.59 11.42
CA THR A 97 -7.95 18.74 12.53
C THR A 97 -9.35 18.22 12.20
N PRO A 98 -9.62 16.92 12.33
CA PRO A 98 -10.95 16.37 12.09
C PRO A 98 -11.98 16.95 13.06
N PRO A 99 -13.27 16.94 12.70
CA PRO A 99 -14.32 17.44 13.58
C PRO A 99 -14.33 16.68 14.91
N SER A 100 -14.72 17.38 15.98
CA SER A 100 -14.78 16.80 17.34
C SER A 100 -15.81 15.67 17.47
N SER A 101 -16.79 15.66 16.58
CA SER A 101 -17.84 14.66 16.45
C SER A 101 -18.30 14.63 14.98
N LEU A 102 -18.48 13.45 14.41
CA LEU A 102 -18.98 13.25 13.05
C LEU A 102 -20.15 12.28 13.07
N THR A 103 -21.33 12.71 12.66
CA THR A 103 -22.49 11.82 12.49
C THR A 103 -22.57 11.35 11.05
N VAL A 104 -22.70 10.03 10.88
CA VAL A 104 -22.84 9.35 9.60
C VAL A 104 -24.21 8.69 9.57
N GLN A 105 -24.95 8.91 8.48
CA GLN A 105 -26.26 8.31 8.26
C GLN A 105 -26.29 7.63 6.90
N VAL A 106 -26.92 6.46 6.83
CA VAL A 106 -27.03 5.66 5.61
C VAL A 106 -28.50 5.32 5.37
N PHE A 107 -28.97 5.67 4.19
CA PHE A 107 -30.36 5.59 3.77
C PHE A 107 -30.54 4.58 2.64
N PRO A 108 -31.75 3.99 2.51
CA PRO A 108 -32.05 3.12 1.38
C PRO A 108 -31.83 3.83 0.03
N PRO A 109 -31.55 3.08 -1.05
CA PRO A 109 -31.54 3.63 -2.40
C PRO A 109 -32.90 4.28 -2.71
N GLY A 110 -32.88 5.35 -3.49
CA GLY A 110 -34.07 6.13 -3.88
C GLY A 110 -34.49 7.24 -2.93
N THR A 111 -33.88 7.31 -1.74
CA THR A 111 -34.12 8.44 -0.83
C THR A 111 -33.47 9.72 -1.34
N LYS A 112 -34.08 10.86 -1.02
CA LYS A 112 -33.62 12.22 -1.36
C LYS A 112 -33.63 13.10 -0.12
N ASP A 113 -32.80 14.14 -0.10
CA ASP A 113 -32.85 15.08 1.02
C ASP A 113 -34.22 15.77 1.10
N GLY A 114 -34.83 15.74 2.30
CA GLY A 114 -36.16 16.30 2.56
C GLY A 114 -37.34 15.37 2.28
N ASP A 115 -37.11 14.12 1.84
CA ASP A 115 -38.19 13.14 1.61
C ASP A 115 -38.78 12.53 2.88
N GLY A 116 -38.20 12.84 4.06
CA GLY A 116 -38.60 12.27 5.34
C GLY A 116 -38.17 10.80 5.56
N GLY A 117 -37.39 10.23 4.64
CA GLY A 117 -36.89 8.86 4.72
C GLY A 117 -35.94 8.69 5.90
N ALA A 118 -36.25 7.74 6.79
CA ALA A 118 -35.38 7.45 7.94
C ALA A 118 -34.12 6.67 7.50
N PRO A 119 -32.94 6.98 8.08
CA PRO A 119 -31.74 6.19 7.82
C PRO A 119 -31.91 4.79 8.43
N PHE A 120 -31.53 3.75 7.69
CA PHE A 120 -31.54 2.38 8.24
C PHE A 120 -30.33 2.11 9.14
N PHE A 121 -29.31 2.97 9.06
CA PHE A 121 -28.12 2.95 9.89
C PHE A 121 -27.66 4.38 10.17
N ALA A 122 -27.33 4.67 11.43
CA ALA A 122 -26.72 5.93 11.83
C ALA A 122 -25.72 5.70 12.96
N CYS A 123 -24.61 6.43 12.94
CA CYS A 123 -23.66 6.43 14.05
C CYS A 123 -23.01 7.80 14.23
N THR A 124 -22.47 8.04 15.43
CA THR A 124 -21.63 9.19 15.74
C THR A 124 -20.23 8.73 16.10
N LEU A 125 -19.23 9.31 15.42
CA LEU A 125 -17.81 9.05 15.58
C LEU A 125 -17.19 10.21 16.38
N LYS A 126 -16.52 9.91 17.50
CA LYS A 126 -15.85 10.90 18.36
C LYS A 126 -14.36 10.54 18.50
N PRO A 127 -13.44 11.25 17.82
CA PRO A 127 -12.00 10.94 17.87
C PRO A 127 -11.45 10.92 19.30
N TRP A 128 -10.55 9.98 19.60
CA TRP A 128 -9.84 9.98 20.88
C TRP A 128 -8.92 11.21 20.95
N LYS A 129 -9.17 12.07 21.93
CA LYS A 129 -8.38 13.30 22.13
C LYS A 129 -7.01 13.04 22.79
N TRP A 130 -6.90 11.94 23.54
CA TRP A 130 -5.72 11.63 24.37
C TRP A 130 -4.72 10.68 23.70
N VAL A 131 -5.09 10.04 22.58
CA VAL A 131 -4.17 9.19 21.79
C VAL A 131 -3.72 9.97 20.56
N PRO A 132 -2.42 10.23 20.37
CA PRO A 132 -1.93 10.85 19.15
C PRO A 132 -2.15 9.90 17.96
N PRO A 133 -2.22 10.42 16.72
CA PRO A 133 -2.24 9.57 15.53
C PRO A 133 -1.04 8.63 15.51
N ILE A 134 -1.27 7.37 15.19
CA ILE A 134 -0.23 6.37 15.05
C ILE A 134 -0.15 5.89 13.59
N PRO A 135 1.03 5.68 13.02
CA PRO A 135 1.14 5.02 11.73
C PRO A 135 0.67 3.57 11.88
N LEU A 136 -0.24 3.14 11.01
CA LEU A 136 -0.80 1.80 11.02
C LEU A 136 -0.49 1.12 9.69
N ASN A 137 0.08 -0.08 9.76
CA ASN A 137 0.21 -0.98 8.64
C ASN A 137 -0.33 -2.35 9.07
N THR A 138 -1.45 -2.77 8.49
CA THR A 138 -2.13 -4.00 8.89
C THR A 138 -1.33 -5.25 8.54
N LYS A 139 -0.34 -5.18 7.64
CA LYS A 139 0.56 -6.29 7.31
C LYS A 139 1.41 -6.74 8.51
N TYR A 140 1.61 -5.87 9.51
CA TYR A 140 2.38 -6.20 10.72
C TYR A 140 1.51 -6.69 11.87
N LEU A 141 0.18 -6.72 11.71
CA LEU A 141 -0.70 -7.31 12.72
C LEU A 141 -0.58 -8.84 12.64
N PRO A 142 -0.46 -9.56 13.77
CA PRO A 142 -0.40 -11.02 13.79
C PRO A 142 -1.80 -11.65 13.58
N LEU A 143 -2.61 -11.05 12.71
CA LEU A 143 -3.96 -11.47 12.37
C LEU A 143 -4.03 -11.72 10.87
N SER A 144 -4.55 -12.88 10.48
CA SER A 144 -4.83 -13.12 9.06
C SER A 144 -5.95 -12.20 8.61
N MET A 145 -5.62 -11.31 7.68
CA MET A 145 -6.55 -10.40 7.00
C MET A 145 -6.98 -10.95 5.64
N ALA A 146 -6.72 -12.23 5.38
CA ALA A 146 -7.19 -12.90 4.18
C ALA A 146 -8.72 -12.94 4.19
N ALA A 147 -9.34 -12.48 3.12
CA ALA A 147 -10.77 -12.52 2.90
C ALA A 147 -11.10 -13.53 1.80
N ALA A 148 -12.24 -14.21 1.96
CA ALA A 148 -12.80 -15.09 0.94
C ALA A 148 -14.28 -14.79 0.77
N GLN A 149 -14.72 -14.66 -0.48
CA GLN A 149 -16.10 -14.39 -0.86
C GLN A 149 -16.65 -15.52 -1.74
N PRO A 150 -17.85 -16.05 -1.41
CA PRO A 150 -18.53 -17.02 -2.26
C PRO A 150 -19.05 -16.35 -3.54
N PRO A 151 -19.44 -17.14 -4.55
CA PRO A 151 -20.20 -16.66 -5.70
C PRO A 151 -21.42 -15.83 -5.27
N LEU A 152 -21.76 -14.78 -6.03
CA LEU A 152 -22.91 -13.92 -5.76
C LEU A 152 -24.06 -14.26 -6.71
N PRO A 153 -25.33 -14.30 -6.25
CA PRO A 153 -26.45 -14.36 -7.15
C PRO A 153 -26.60 -13.04 -7.94
N SER A 154 -27.03 -13.14 -9.19
CA SER A 154 -27.49 -12.00 -9.97
C SER A 154 -28.86 -11.54 -9.47
N ALA A 155 -29.17 -10.25 -9.58
CA ALA A 155 -30.53 -9.78 -9.30
C ALA A 155 -31.52 -10.39 -10.31
N PRO A 156 -32.75 -10.78 -9.90
CA PRO A 156 -33.74 -11.37 -10.81
C PRO A 156 -34.04 -10.51 -12.05
N GLY A 157 -33.98 -9.19 -11.91
CA GLY A 157 -34.20 -8.23 -12.99
C GLY A 157 -32.94 -7.74 -13.69
N TYR A 158 -31.75 -8.30 -13.41
CA TYR A 158 -30.47 -7.78 -13.88
C TYR A 158 -30.42 -7.61 -15.40
N GLU A 159 -30.77 -8.65 -16.17
CA GLU A 159 -30.68 -8.60 -17.64
C GLU A 159 -31.58 -7.52 -18.25
N LYS A 160 -32.79 -7.37 -17.72
CA LYS A 160 -33.73 -6.34 -18.16
C LYS A 160 -33.21 -4.94 -17.81
N ALA A 161 -32.79 -4.75 -16.56
CA ALA A 161 -32.28 -3.47 -16.08
C ALA A 161 -31.00 -3.04 -16.84
N VAL A 162 -30.14 -4.00 -17.19
CA VAL A 162 -28.95 -3.75 -18.01
C VAL A 162 -29.32 -3.29 -19.42
N LYS A 163 -30.27 -3.97 -20.09
CA LYS A 163 -30.76 -3.55 -21.41
C LYS A 163 -31.33 -2.13 -21.37
N GLU A 164 -32.17 -1.83 -20.38
CA GLU A 164 -32.74 -0.48 -20.19
C GLU A 164 -31.67 0.60 -19.96
N VAL A 165 -30.57 0.27 -19.26
CA VAL A 165 -29.46 1.21 -19.06
C VAL A 165 -28.63 1.42 -20.33
N ILE A 166 -28.46 0.39 -21.17
CA ILE A 166 -27.72 0.49 -22.44
C ILE A 166 -28.53 1.26 -23.49
N GLU A 167 -29.84 1.04 -23.54
CA GLU A 167 -30.76 1.70 -24.47
C GLU A 167 -31.16 3.10 -23.99
N GLY A 168 -31.05 3.35 -22.69
CA GLY A 168 -31.44 4.60 -22.03
C GLY A 168 -30.40 5.71 -22.16
N SER A 169 -30.74 6.86 -21.57
CA SER A 169 -29.83 8.00 -21.44
C SER A 169 -28.71 7.71 -20.43
N GLU A 170 -27.60 8.45 -20.57
CA GLU A 170 -26.45 8.39 -19.66
C GLU A 170 -26.90 8.45 -18.20
N VAL A 171 -26.54 7.43 -17.42
CA VAL A 171 -26.91 7.30 -16.02
C VAL A 171 -25.81 7.88 -15.16
N ASN A 172 -26.15 8.87 -14.33
CA ASN A 172 -25.21 9.46 -13.38
C ASN A 172 -24.66 8.39 -12.41
N ASP A 173 -23.36 8.41 -12.16
CA ASP A 173 -22.64 7.47 -11.30
C ASP A 173 -23.15 7.40 -9.85
N TYR A 174 -23.77 8.47 -9.36
CA TYR A 174 -24.37 8.58 -8.02
C TYR A 174 -25.90 8.43 -8.05
N ASP A 175 -26.48 8.00 -9.17
CA ASP A 175 -27.90 7.69 -9.27
C ASP A 175 -28.23 6.41 -8.50
N VAL A 176 -28.79 6.60 -7.30
CA VAL A 176 -29.25 5.56 -6.39
C VAL A 176 -30.72 5.16 -6.62
N ASP A 177 -31.32 5.46 -7.78
CA ASP A 177 -32.69 5.04 -8.11
C ASP A 177 -32.83 3.50 -8.00
N PRO A 178 -33.77 2.99 -7.17
CA PRO A 178 -34.03 1.56 -7.01
C PRO A 178 -34.34 0.85 -8.32
N LYS A 179 -34.98 1.53 -9.29
CA LYS A 179 -35.31 0.94 -10.60
C LYS A 179 -34.06 0.61 -11.40
N LYS A 180 -33.03 1.44 -11.27
CA LYS A 180 -31.74 1.27 -11.95
C LYS A 180 -30.71 0.51 -11.11
N ALA A 181 -31.00 0.25 -9.83
CA ALA A 181 -30.07 -0.42 -8.92
C ALA A 181 -29.80 -1.87 -9.34
N ASP A 182 -30.81 -2.56 -9.91
CA ASP A 182 -30.66 -3.96 -10.33
C ASP A 182 -29.60 -4.13 -11.42
N ALA A 183 -29.39 -3.12 -12.28
CA ALA A 183 -28.38 -3.15 -13.36
C ALA A 183 -26.93 -3.26 -12.83
N VAL A 184 -26.68 -2.89 -11.57
CA VAL A 184 -25.33 -3.00 -10.97
C VAL A 184 -25.16 -4.24 -10.09
N LEU A 185 -26.20 -5.07 -9.94
CA LEU A 185 -26.21 -6.25 -9.07
C LEU A 185 -25.85 -7.53 -9.83
N VAL A 186 -24.72 -7.50 -10.53
CA VAL A 186 -24.19 -8.64 -11.30
C VAL A 186 -23.91 -9.85 -10.39
N GLY A 187 -24.17 -11.06 -10.92
CA GLY A 187 -23.85 -12.34 -10.30
C GLY A 187 -22.47 -12.85 -10.69
N THR A 188 -21.94 -13.80 -9.92
CA THR A 188 -20.67 -14.47 -10.19
C THR A 188 -20.77 -15.94 -9.86
N GLU A 189 -19.88 -16.77 -10.43
CA GLU A 189 -19.97 -18.24 -10.32
C GLU A 189 -18.84 -18.88 -9.50
N LYS A 190 -17.73 -18.18 -9.32
CA LYS A 190 -16.49 -18.73 -8.75
C LYS A 190 -16.14 -18.02 -7.46
N TRP A 191 -15.58 -18.74 -6.48
CA TRP A 191 -15.04 -18.13 -5.26
C TRP A 191 -13.92 -17.12 -5.57
N ARG A 192 -13.83 -16.08 -4.73
CA ARG A 192 -12.74 -15.11 -4.76
C ARG A 192 -12.04 -15.08 -3.40
N ALA A 193 -10.72 -14.97 -3.42
CA ALA A 193 -9.92 -14.77 -2.22
C ALA A 193 -8.91 -13.64 -2.47
N PHE A 194 -8.67 -12.82 -1.47
CA PHE A 194 -7.76 -11.69 -1.53
C PHE A 194 -7.30 -11.30 -0.13
N ASP A 195 -6.12 -10.70 -0.03
CA ASP A 195 -5.61 -10.19 1.24
C ASP A 195 -6.04 -8.74 1.46
N ILE A 196 -6.56 -8.45 2.64
CA ILE A 196 -6.89 -7.09 3.04
C ILE A 196 -5.65 -6.46 3.70
N ALA A 197 -5.05 -5.48 3.02
CA ALA A 197 -3.96 -4.69 3.56
C ALA A 197 -4.33 -3.20 3.55
N ALA A 198 -4.03 -2.50 4.64
CA ALA A 198 -4.19 -1.06 4.77
C ALA A 198 -2.91 -0.48 5.39
N ILE A 199 -2.47 0.64 4.83
CA ILE A 199 -1.36 1.43 5.33
C ILE A 199 -1.86 2.86 5.46
N THR A 200 -1.72 3.45 6.63
CA THR A 200 -2.01 4.87 6.85
C THR A 200 -0.92 5.48 7.73
N PRO A 201 -0.38 6.64 7.37
CA PRO A 201 0.62 7.32 8.20
C PRO A 201 0.02 7.86 9.51
N ARG A 202 -1.31 8.03 9.59
CA ARG A 202 -1.99 8.70 10.71
C ARG A 202 -3.34 8.05 11.04
N ALA A 203 -3.33 6.84 11.61
CA ALA A 203 -4.54 6.25 12.20
C ALA A 203 -4.86 6.92 13.54
N ARG A 204 -6.13 7.30 13.73
CA ARG A 204 -6.67 7.75 15.03
C ARG A 204 -7.77 6.80 15.45
N GLY A 205 -7.77 6.37 16.71
CA GLY A 205 -8.94 5.71 17.28
C GLY A 205 -10.07 6.71 17.52
N CYS A 206 -11.30 6.21 17.54
CA CYS A 206 -12.48 7.02 17.83
C CYS A 206 -13.51 6.19 18.59
N TRP A 207 -14.31 6.84 19.44
CA TRP A 207 -15.51 6.25 19.99
C TRP A 207 -16.60 6.21 18.92
N VAL A 208 -17.34 5.11 18.88
CA VAL A 208 -18.46 4.94 17.95
C VAL A 208 -19.71 4.70 18.75
N GLU A 209 -20.71 5.52 18.50
CA GLU A 209 -22.03 5.46 19.12
C GLU A 209 -23.04 5.17 18.00
N VAL A 210 -23.50 3.92 17.93
CA VAL A 210 -24.53 3.53 16.95
C VAL A 210 -25.89 3.97 17.47
N HIS A 211 -26.63 4.71 16.66
CA HIS A 211 -27.96 5.20 17.03
C HIS A 211 -28.99 4.09 16.81
N GLU A 212 -29.92 3.94 17.77
CA GLU A 212 -31.06 3.05 17.58
C GLU A 212 -31.92 3.56 16.43
N LYS A 213 -32.52 2.61 15.71
CA LYS A 213 -33.49 2.96 14.67
C LYS A 213 -34.61 3.75 15.33
N GLY A 214 -34.92 4.94 14.81
CA GLY A 214 -36.22 5.53 15.07
C GLY A 214 -37.28 4.48 14.72
N GLN A 215 -38.26 4.29 15.59
CA GLN A 215 -39.36 3.33 15.46
C GLN A 215 -40.25 3.65 14.25
N ALA A 216 -39.71 3.59 13.04
CA ALA A 216 -40.53 3.32 11.88
C ALA A 216 -40.82 1.82 11.95
N GLU A 217 -41.94 1.48 12.59
CA GLU A 217 -42.61 0.20 12.36
C GLU A 217 -42.68 0.01 10.85
N VAL A 218 -42.07 -1.06 10.37
CA VAL A 218 -42.30 -1.46 8.99
C VAL A 218 -42.99 -2.80 8.99
N GLU A 219 -44.22 -2.70 8.49
CA GLU A 219 -45.25 -3.72 8.43
C GLU A 219 -44.78 -4.89 7.57
N VAL A 220 -45.13 -6.08 8.04
CA VAL A 220 -44.69 -7.36 7.49
C VAL A 220 -45.53 -7.67 6.26
N ASP A 221 -45.05 -7.25 5.09
CA ASP A 221 -45.33 -7.94 3.83
C ASP A 221 -44.23 -7.65 2.78
N GLY A 222 -43.30 -8.61 2.62
CA GLY A 222 -42.34 -8.61 1.50
C GLY A 222 -41.10 -7.70 1.61
N GLU A 223 -40.84 -7.06 2.75
CA GLU A 223 -39.82 -5.99 2.82
C GLU A 223 -38.34 -6.42 2.84
N LYS A 224 -37.53 -5.63 2.12
CA LYS A 224 -36.06 -5.71 2.04
C LYS A 224 -35.43 -5.36 3.40
N ILE A 225 -34.95 -6.36 4.14
CA ILE A 225 -34.17 -6.15 5.37
C ILE A 225 -32.79 -5.55 5.02
N TRP A 226 -32.66 -4.24 5.22
CA TRP A 226 -31.40 -3.52 5.01
C TRP A 226 -30.39 -3.75 6.14
N TRP A 227 -30.80 -3.81 7.41
CA TRP A 227 -29.84 -3.96 8.52
C TRP A 227 -30.11 -5.23 9.36
N PRO A 228 -29.08 -5.94 9.86
CA PRO A 228 -29.27 -7.09 10.74
C PRO A 228 -30.08 -6.71 12.01
N ARG A 229 -30.98 -7.59 12.44
CA ARG A 229 -31.76 -7.42 13.70
C ARG A 229 -30.91 -7.83 14.90
N GLY A 230 -31.16 -7.22 16.06
CA GLY A 230 -30.56 -7.62 17.34
C GLY A 230 -29.11 -7.18 17.58
N LEU A 231 -28.58 -6.28 16.76
CA LEU A 231 -27.33 -5.58 17.07
C LEU A 231 -27.65 -4.49 18.11
N GLY A 232 -27.43 -4.79 19.39
CA GLY A 232 -27.57 -3.80 20.47
C GLY A 232 -26.63 -2.62 20.28
N THR A 233 -26.89 -1.51 20.98
CA THR A 233 -25.98 -0.36 21.02
C THR A 233 -24.65 -0.77 21.65
N TRP A 234 -23.53 -0.41 21.01
CA TRP A 234 -22.19 -0.66 21.52
C TRP A 234 -21.33 0.58 21.33
N SER A 235 -20.45 0.85 22.30
CA SER A 235 -19.71 2.10 22.44
C SER A 235 -18.20 2.00 22.17
N VAL A 236 -17.71 0.81 21.78
CA VAL A 236 -16.26 0.59 21.60
C VAL A 236 -15.98 -0.02 20.23
N SER A 237 -15.65 0.84 19.27
CA SER A 237 -14.99 0.40 18.03
C SER A 237 -13.60 1.02 17.96
N LEU A 238 -12.63 0.26 17.46
CA LEU A 238 -11.42 0.87 16.94
C LEU A 238 -11.78 1.40 15.56
N SER A 239 -12.21 2.66 15.46
CA SER A 239 -12.22 3.28 14.14
C SER A 239 -10.79 3.35 13.68
N ILE A 240 -10.43 2.53 12.71
CA ILE A 240 -9.39 2.95 11.80
C ILE A 240 -10.10 4.00 10.97
N ALA A 241 -9.97 5.28 11.35
CA ALA A 241 -10.31 6.37 10.44
C ALA A 241 -9.33 6.26 9.28
N ILE A 242 -9.66 5.37 8.36
CA ILE A 242 -8.97 5.24 7.12
C ILE A 242 -9.51 6.38 6.25
N LEU A 243 -9.01 7.59 6.51
CA LEU A 243 -8.78 8.53 5.42
C LEU A 243 -7.75 7.81 4.54
N LEU A 244 -8.25 7.01 3.59
CA LEU A 244 -7.45 6.21 2.68
C LEU A 244 -6.92 7.15 1.61
N ASP A 245 -6.00 8.01 2.02
CA ASP A 245 -5.01 8.53 1.11
C ASP A 245 -3.90 7.49 0.97
N ILE A 246 -3.41 7.38 -0.26
CA ILE A 246 -2.22 6.65 -0.71
C ILE A 246 -2.48 5.20 -1.13
N MET A 247 -2.70 5.03 -2.45
CA MET A 247 -2.06 3.92 -3.15
C MET A 247 -0.54 4.10 -3.03
N THR A 248 0.11 3.13 -2.39
CA THR A 248 1.53 2.76 -2.53
C THR A 248 2.52 3.89 -2.81
N LEU A 249 3.04 4.52 -1.76
CA LEU A 249 4.41 5.03 -1.77
C LEU A 249 5.18 4.40 -0.60
N PRO A 250 6.37 3.83 -0.82
CA PRO A 250 7.22 3.35 0.27
C PRO A 250 7.72 4.55 1.08
N LEU A 251 7.45 4.54 2.39
CA LEU A 251 8.11 5.46 3.32
C LEU A 251 9.59 5.06 3.48
N PRO A 252 10.53 6.02 3.56
CA PRO A 252 11.97 5.78 3.57
C PRO A 252 12.54 5.25 4.92
N TYR A 253 11.69 4.71 5.81
CA TYR A 253 12.14 4.25 7.12
C TYR A 253 12.19 2.71 7.20
N ASP A 254 13.35 2.18 7.62
CA ASP A 254 13.47 0.79 8.06
C ASP A 254 12.62 0.58 9.32
N PHE A 255 11.38 0.12 9.13
CA PHE A 255 10.45 -0.18 10.22
C PHE A 255 10.99 -1.27 11.15
N GLY A 256 11.90 -2.14 10.67
CA GLY A 256 12.61 -3.11 11.50
C GLY A 256 13.47 -2.43 12.56
N TRP A 257 14.10 -1.30 12.23
CA TRP A 257 14.85 -0.47 13.16
C TRP A 257 13.94 0.26 14.15
N THR A 258 12.85 0.87 13.68
CA THR A 258 11.86 1.56 14.53
C THR A 258 11.18 0.61 15.51
N VAL A 259 10.80 -0.60 15.07
CA VAL A 259 10.24 -1.64 15.96
C VAL A 259 11.27 -2.11 16.98
N LYS A 260 12.56 -2.23 16.61
CA LYS A 260 13.64 -2.53 17.58
C LYS A 260 13.77 -1.42 18.62
N LEU A 261 13.67 -0.15 18.23
CA LEU A 261 13.67 1.01 19.14
C LEU A 261 12.46 1.02 20.07
N ILE A 262 11.25 0.85 19.55
CA ILE A 262 10.03 0.78 20.37
C ILE A 262 10.11 -0.40 21.35
N ARG A 263 10.57 -1.59 20.91
CA ARG A 263 10.77 -2.74 21.80
C ARG A 263 11.83 -2.46 22.88
N ARG A 264 12.92 -1.78 22.53
CA ARG A 264 13.95 -1.35 23.48
C ARG A 264 13.38 -0.37 24.50
N ASP A 265 12.61 0.61 24.06
CA ASP A 265 12.10 1.68 24.91
C ASP A 265 10.97 1.18 25.81
N VAL A 266 10.09 0.29 25.32
CA VAL A 266 9.11 -0.45 26.14
C VAL A 266 9.82 -1.34 27.17
N ARG A 267 10.91 -2.02 26.80
CA ARG A 267 11.71 -2.83 27.73
C ARG A 267 12.36 -1.93 28.79
N ASN A 268 12.92 -0.78 28.40
CA ASN A 268 13.49 0.21 29.32
C ASN A 268 12.44 0.80 30.27
N LEU A 269 11.26 1.13 29.78
CA LEU A 269 10.11 1.58 30.58
C LEU A 269 9.70 0.51 31.60
N ARG A 270 9.60 -0.75 31.17
CA ARG A 270 9.25 -1.88 32.06
C ARG A 270 10.32 -2.09 33.13
N THR A 271 11.60 -1.96 32.78
CA THR A 271 12.71 -2.05 33.74
C THR A 271 12.69 -0.89 34.73
N ARG A 272 12.52 0.35 34.27
CA ARG A 272 12.40 1.55 35.12
C ARG A 272 11.20 1.47 36.06
N TYR A 273 10.08 0.93 35.61
CA TYR A 273 8.90 0.73 36.44
C TYR A 273 9.15 -0.32 37.54
N LYS A 274 9.77 -1.47 37.19
CA LYS A 274 10.15 -2.50 38.16
C LYS A 274 11.16 -1.99 39.19
N THR A 275 12.16 -1.19 38.80
CA THR A 275 13.13 -0.63 39.74
C THR A 275 12.49 0.40 40.67
N ARG A 276 11.57 1.23 40.18
CA ARG A 276 10.79 2.16 41.04
C ARG A 276 9.91 1.41 42.05
N LEU A 277 9.26 0.32 41.65
CA LEU A 277 8.50 -0.53 42.57
C LEU A 277 9.38 -1.18 43.64
N LYS A 278 10.54 -1.71 43.26
CA LYS A 278 11.51 -2.27 44.22
C LYS A 278 12.05 -1.21 45.18
N HIS A 279 12.35 0.00 44.70
CA HIS A 279 12.79 1.10 45.55
C HIS A 279 11.69 1.57 46.52
N LYS A 280 10.42 1.65 46.09
CA LYS A 280 9.30 1.97 47.00
C LYS A 280 9.12 0.89 48.07
N SER A 281 9.21 -0.39 47.70
CA SER A 281 9.12 -1.50 48.66
C SER A 281 10.29 -1.50 49.66
N LYS A 282 11.51 -1.20 49.21
CA LYS A 282 12.69 -1.12 50.09
C LYS A 282 12.65 0.11 51.00
N ARG A 283 12.11 1.24 50.54
CA ARG A 283 11.96 2.46 51.35
C ARG A 283 10.86 2.31 52.41
N GLY A 284 9.83 1.50 52.17
CA GLY A 284 8.85 1.12 53.19
C GLY A 284 9.48 0.29 54.34
N LYS A 285 10.38 -0.64 54.02
CA LYS A 285 11.08 -1.46 55.04
C LYS A 285 12.15 -0.70 55.83
N VAL A 286 12.78 0.32 55.24
CA VAL A 286 13.83 1.10 55.95
C VAL A 286 13.22 2.20 56.83
N ALA A 287 12.04 2.72 56.48
CA ALA A 287 11.32 3.65 57.36
C ALA A 287 10.81 2.99 58.66
N GLU A 288 10.67 1.66 58.67
CA GLU A 288 10.28 0.88 59.86
C GLU A 288 11.49 0.51 60.75
N SER A 289 12.71 0.58 60.22
CA SER A 289 13.95 0.25 60.95
C SER A 289 14.83 1.46 61.30
N ALA A 290 14.46 2.68 60.87
CA ALA A 290 15.26 3.89 61.05
C ALA A 290 14.73 4.84 62.15
N SER A 291 13.81 4.39 63.02
CA SER A 291 13.48 5.11 64.26
C SER A 291 14.39 4.75 65.44
N LEU A 292 15.40 3.88 65.24
CA LEU A 292 16.40 3.55 66.25
C LEU A 292 17.79 3.91 65.71
N HIS A 293 18.51 4.74 66.46
CA HIS A 293 19.90 5.16 66.28
C HIS A 293 20.20 6.23 65.24
N GLN A 294 20.27 7.45 65.75
CA GLN A 294 20.96 8.58 65.17
C GLN A 294 21.93 9.11 66.23
N SER A 295 23.25 9.01 65.99
CA SER A 295 24.28 9.89 66.56
C SER A 295 25.70 9.52 66.08
N HIS A 296 26.48 10.55 65.71
CA HIS A 296 27.92 10.58 65.35
C HIS A 296 28.33 9.97 63.99
N GLU A 297 29.29 10.44 63.21
CA GLU A 297 30.20 11.61 63.12
C GLU A 297 30.70 11.57 61.65
N ALA A 298 30.64 12.66 60.86
CA ALA A 298 31.66 13.69 60.63
C ALA A 298 33.04 13.21 60.09
N GLU A 299 33.31 13.60 58.83
CA GLU A 299 34.61 13.88 58.18
C GLU A 299 35.60 12.69 58.00
N LYS A 300 36.42 12.59 56.95
CA LYS A 300 37.24 13.60 56.25
C LYS A 300 37.81 13.01 54.95
N MET A 301 38.18 13.93 54.05
CA MET A 301 39.10 13.92 52.90
C MET A 301 40.08 12.72 52.79
N THR A 302 40.58 12.31 51.62
CA THR A 302 41.66 13.03 50.90
C THR A 302 41.89 12.42 49.51
N GLU A 303 42.24 13.30 48.57
CA GLU A 303 42.80 13.05 47.25
C GLU A 303 44.11 12.23 47.29
N HIS A 304 44.42 11.51 46.21
CA HIS A 304 45.77 11.51 45.63
C HIS A 304 45.72 11.17 44.14
N ALA A 305 46.40 12.00 43.38
CA ALA A 305 46.72 11.84 41.96
C ALA A 305 47.66 10.66 41.72
N SER A 306 47.63 10.09 40.51
CA SER A 306 48.88 9.70 39.84
C SER A 306 48.70 9.54 38.34
N GLU A 307 49.74 10.02 37.68
CA GLU A 307 50.08 10.09 36.27
C GLU A 307 50.08 8.76 35.51
N GLY A 308 50.04 8.90 34.19
CA GLY A 308 50.90 8.12 33.30
C GLY A 308 50.16 7.14 32.40
N SER A 309 50.19 7.40 31.10
CA SER A 309 50.83 6.48 30.14
C SER A 309 50.37 6.77 28.71
N VAL A 310 51.35 7.10 27.88
CA VAL A 310 51.26 7.24 26.43
C VAL A 310 51.29 5.84 25.81
N TYR A 311 50.31 5.53 24.94
CA TYR A 311 50.48 4.51 23.91
C TYR A 311 49.74 4.90 22.64
N SER A 312 50.51 5.01 21.55
CA SER A 312 50.06 5.21 20.18
C SER A 312 49.11 4.11 19.72
N LYS A 313 48.03 4.49 19.03
CA LYS A 313 47.12 3.55 18.36
C LYS A 313 46.83 4.02 16.93
N ALA A 314 46.87 3.04 16.03
CA ALA A 314 46.72 3.11 14.58
C ALA A 314 45.39 3.77 14.12
N PRO A 315 45.28 4.19 12.84
CA PRO A 315 44.11 4.91 12.33
C PRO A 315 42.90 3.99 12.41
N GLN A 316 41.94 4.34 13.26
CA GLN A 316 40.61 3.77 13.18
C GLN A 316 39.86 4.49 12.07
N ASP A 317 39.49 3.75 11.04
CA ASP A 317 38.45 4.13 10.10
C ASP A 317 37.18 4.46 10.90
N VAL A 318 36.93 5.76 11.02
CA VAL A 318 35.67 6.30 11.49
C VAL A 318 34.66 6.00 10.39
N LEU A 319 33.84 4.97 10.60
CA LEU A 319 32.61 4.76 9.86
C LEU A 319 31.66 5.91 10.24
N GLU A 320 31.82 7.05 9.57
CA GLU A 320 30.93 8.19 9.72
C GLU A 320 29.50 7.73 9.42
N SER A 321 28.60 7.99 10.37
CA SER A 321 27.17 7.81 10.20
C SER A 321 26.72 8.70 9.04
N GLY A 322 26.50 8.04 7.89
CA GLY A 322 26.21 8.65 6.59
C GLY A 322 25.17 9.75 6.69
N SER A 323 25.60 10.96 6.35
CA SER A 323 24.79 12.16 6.35
C SER A 323 23.67 12.05 5.32
N GLU A 324 22.49 12.53 5.70
CA GLU A 324 21.21 12.60 4.96
C GLU A 324 21.26 13.46 3.67
N LYS A 325 22.46 13.77 3.16
CA LYS A 325 22.70 14.72 2.06
C LYS A 325 22.55 14.13 0.64
N CYS A 326 22.29 12.84 0.47
CA CYS A 326 22.46 12.15 -0.83
C CYS A 326 21.16 11.84 -1.61
N LEU A 327 20.05 12.57 -1.36
CA LEU A 327 18.80 12.36 -2.12
C LEU A 327 18.37 13.57 -2.97
N THR A 328 19.21 14.61 -3.06
CA THR A 328 18.85 15.85 -3.77
C THR A 328 19.09 15.78 -5.29
N THR A 329 19.87 14.81 -5.77
CA THR A 329 20.17 14.63 -7.20
C THR A 329 19.57 13.32 -7.73
N LEU A 330 19.32 13.25 -9.05
CA LEU A 330 18.85 12.03 -9.70
C LEU A 330 19.82 10.87 -9.47
N TYR A 331 21.13 11.13 -9.56
CA TYR A 331 22.20 10.18 -9.31
C TYR A 331 22.11 9.61 -7.89
N GLY A 332 21.99 10.47 -6.87
CA GLY A 332 21.89 10.03 -5.48
C GLY A 332 20.63 9.18 -5.23
N LEU A 333 19.51 9.55 -5.83
CA LEU A 333 18.27 8.77 -5.78
C LEU A 333 18.44 7.38 -6.43
N LEU A 334 18.94 7.34 -7.66
CA LEU A 334 19.15 6.11 -8.43
C LEU A 334 20.17 5.19 -7.75
N GLU A 335 21.29 5.73 -7.30
CA GLU A 335 22.33 4.98 -6.60
C GLU A 335 21.81 4.40 -5.28
N GLY A 336 21.11 5.20 -4.48
CA GLY A 336 20.53 4.77 -3.21
C GLY A 336 19.53 3.62 -3.39
N ARG A 337 18.63 3.75 -4.37
CA ARG A 337 17.63 2.72 -4.71
C ARG A 337 18.28 1.46 -5.27
N LEU A 338 19.23 1.60 -6.19
CA LEU A 338 19.93 0.45 -6.78
C LEU A 338 20.75 -0.32 -5.71
N ARG A 339 21.37 0.38 -4.74
CA ARG A 339 22.04 -0.25 -3.59
C ARG A 339 21.03 -0.98 -2.68
N ALA A 340 19.87 -0.38 -2.42
CA ALA A 340 18.81 -1.02 -1.64
C ALA A 340 18.27 -2.29 -2.33
N ALA A 341 18.03 -2.24 -3.64
CA ALA A 341 17.59 -3.39 -4.44
C ALA A 341 18.60 -4.54 -4.40
N TYR A 342 19.91 -4.23 -4.45
CA TYR A 342 20.95 -5.24 -4.28
C TYR A 342 20.95 -5.87 -2.89
N ALA A 343 20.73 -5.08 -1.84
CA ALA A 343 20.67 -5.57 -0.47
C ALA A 343 19.47 -6.52 -0.26
N SER A 344 18.35 -6.28 -0.94
CA SER A 344 17.13 -7.08 -0.88
C SER A 344 17.08 -8.28 -1.84
N ARG A 345 18.13 -8.53 -2.63
CA ARG A 345 18.16 -9.62 -3.62
C ARG A 345 17.95 -11.00 -2.98
N ASP A 346 17.40 -11.93 -3.76
CA ASP A 346 17.28 -13.32 -3.34
C ASP A 346 18.66 -13.98 -3.25
N ARG A 347 19.07 -14.33 -2.03
CA ARG A 347 20.36 -14.99 -1.76
C ARG A 347 20.32 -16.49 -2.06
N ASN A 348 19.13 -17.07 -2.16
CA ASN A 348 18.90 -18.49 -2.38
C ASN A 348 18.67 -18.84 -3.87
N ALA A 349 18.72 -17.84 -4.76
CA ALA A 349 18.65 -18.05 -6.19
C ALA A 349 19.81 -18.94 -6.70
N SER A 350 19.62 -19.55 -7.87
CA SER A 350 20.64 -20.40 -8.50
C SER A 350 21.93 -19.61 -8.76
N HIS A 351 23.06 -20.29 -8.97
CA HIS A 351 24.31 -19.61 -9.31
C HIS A 351 24.18 -18.74 -10.57
N GLU A 352 23.55 -19.29 -11.60
CA GLU A 352 23.26 -18.61 -12.87
C GLU A 352 22.41 -17.36 -12.65
N ASP A 353 21.29 -17.46 -11.92
CA ASP A 353 20.41 -16.31 -11.64
C ASP A 353 21.11 -15.23 -10.81
N ARG A 354 21.96 -15.63 -9.86
CA ARG A 354 22.74 -14.68 -9.05
C ARG A 354 23.78 -13.94 -9.88
N TRP A 355 24.44 -14.62 -10.81
CA TRP A 355 25.40 -13.98 -11.72
C TRP A 355 24.69 -13.07 -12.71
N ARG A 356 23.57 -13.48 -13.30
CA ARG A 356 22.73 -12.62 -14.14
C ARG A 356 22.29 -11.37 -13.39
N PHE A 357 21.72 -11.52 -12.20
CA PHE A 357 21.33 -10.37 -11.38
C PHE A 357 22.52 -9.45 -11.06
N ARG A 358 23.67 -10.02 -10.69
CA ARG A 358 24.89 -9.24 -10.41
C ARG A 358 25.38 -8.49 -11.65
N GLY A 359 25.39 -9.12 -12.81
CA GLY A 359 25.79 -8.53 -14.08
C GLY A 359 24.89 -7.37 -14.47
N SER A 360 23.57 -7.58 -14.42
CA SER A 360 22.56 -6.54 -14.66
C SER A 360 22.70 -5.37 -13.69
N TRP A 361 22.92 -5.66 -12.40
CA TRP A 361 23.15 -4.63 -11.39
C TRP A 361 24.42 -3.81 -11.68
N LEU A 362 25.53 -4.47 -12.03
CA LEU A 362 26.79 -3.79 -12.37
C LEU A 362 26.66 -2.94 -13.64
N LEU A 363 25.92 -3.42 -14.64
CA LEU A 363 25.61 -2.66 -15.85
C LEU A 363 24.80 -1.41 -15.53
N LEU A 364 23.69 -1.54 -14.78
CA LEU A 364 22.88 -0.39 -14.39
C LEU A 364 23.66 0.59 -13.51
N TYR A 365 24.55 0.07 -12.64
CA TYR A 365 25.45 0.92 -11.86
C TYR A 365 26.38 1.74 -12.78
N LYS A 366 26.98 1.13 -13.80
CA LYS A 366 27.79 1.85 -14.82
C LYS A 366 26.96 2.87 -15.59
N ALA A 367 25.72 2.56 -15.93
CA ALA A 367 24.79 3.50 -16.56
C ALA A 367 24.51 4.71 -15.64
N ILE A 368 24.24 4.48 -14.35
CA ILE A 368 24.03 5.57 -13.38
C ILE A 368 25.30 6.42 -13.20
N GLN A 369 26.49 5.84 -13.32
CA GLN A 369 27.74 6.62 -13.26
C GLN A 369 27.86 7.66 -14.38
N VAL A 370 27.20 7.47 -15.53
CA VAL A 370 27.17 8.48 -16.60
C VAL A 370 26.02 9.49 -16.45
N CYS A 371 25.26 9.45 -15.34
CA CYS A 371 24.18 10.39 -15.09
C CYS A 371 24.71 11.84 -15.06
N PRO A 372 24.04 12.81 -15.72
CA PRO A 372 24.45 14.22 -15.70
C PRO A 372 24.54 14.83 -14.30
N SER A 373 23.80 14.28 -13.34
CA SER A 373 23.77 14.76 -11.96
C SER A 373 24.86 14.15 -11.05
N ASN A 374 25.72 13.29 -11.62
CA ASN A 374 26.89 12.76 -10.93
C ASN A 374 28.03 13.78 -11.06
N ASP A 375 28.47 14.36 -9.94
CA ASP A 375 29.58 15.32 -9.91
C ASP A 375 30.90 14.75 -10.48
N ASN A 376 31.06 13.43 -10.46
CA ASN A 376 32.22 12.75 -11.04
C ASN A 376 32.11 12.51 -12.56
N CYS A 377 30.92 12.69 -13.14
CA CYS A 377 30.69 12.50 -14.57
C CYS A 377 31.20 13.73 -15.34
N ASP A 378 32.49 13.68 -15.69
CA ASP A 378 33.27 14.65 -16.45
C ASP A 378 33.30 16.08 -15.87
N ALA A 379 34.36 16.37 -15.13
CA ALA A 379 34.72 17.71 -14.61
C ALA A 379 34.96 18.79 -15.69
N HIS A 380 34.65 18.55 -16.96
CA HIS A 380 34.92 19.46 -18.08
C HIS A 380 33.67 20.11 -18.68
N ARG A 381 32.46 19.84 -18.15
CA ARG A 381 31.20 20.45 -18.63
C ARG A 381 30.67 21.53 -17.69
N TYR A 382 31.49 22.55 -17.42
CA TYR A 382 31.05 23.71 -16.63
C TYR A 382 30.18 24.65 -17.48
N GLY A 383 28.85 24.50 -17.42
CA GLY A 383 27.92 25.55 -17.88
C GLY A 383 26.57 25.10 -18.43
N ALA A 384 26.51 23.95 -19.13
CA ALA A 384 25.27 23.49 -19.79
C ALA A 384 24.53 22.35 -19.05
N GLN A 385 25.12 21.82 -17.97
CA GLN A 385 24.66 20.59 -17.30
C GLN A 385 23.33 20.78 -16.56
N ASP A 386 23.19 21.88 -15.81
CA ASP A 386 22.01 22.16 -14.97
C ASP A 386 20.73 22.35 -15.81
N ALA A 387 20.83 23.04 -16.95
CA ALA A 387 19.69 23.24 -17.84
C ALA A 387 19.23 21.92 -18.50
N TYR A 388 20.18 21.07 -18.90
CA TYR A 388 19.89 19.77 -19.50
C TYR A 388 19.25 18.82 -18.49
N GLU A 389 19.81 18.73 -17.27
CA GLU A 389 19.27 17.88 -16.21
C GLU A 389 17.84 18.29 -15.84
N LYS A 390 17.59 19.58 -15.64
CA LYS A 390 16.24 20.10 -15.35
C LYS A 390 15.24 19.73 -16.44
N ARG A 391 15.63 19.89 -17.72
CA ARG A 391 14.78 19.51 -18.85
C ARG A 391 14.49 18.00 -18.88
N MET A 392 15.51 17.18 -18.67
CA MET A 392 15.38 15.72 -18.62
C MET A 392 14.47 15.28 -17.45
N LEU A 393 14.62 15.87 -16.27
CA LEU A 393 13.77 15.58 -15.11
C LEU A 393 12.32 15.99 -15.33
N LEU A 394 12.08 17.14 -15.98
CA LEU A 394 10.74 17.57 -16.37
C LEU A 394 10.11 16.60 -17.37
N GLU A 395 10.87 16.13 -18.35
CA GLU A 395 10.39 15.14 -19.33
C GLU A 395 10.10 13.78 -18.67
N MET A 396 10.97 13.32 -17.76
CA MET A 396 10.71 12.12 -16.95
C MET A 396 9.43 12.25 -16.13
N LEU A 397 9.22 13.42 -15.50
CA LEU A 397 8.01 13.69 -14.71
C LEU A 397 6.76 13.69 -15.60
N GLN A 398 6.82 14.33 -16.77
CA GLN A 398 5.73 14.33 -17.74
C GLN A 398 5.41 12.91 -18.22
N LEU A 399 6.41 12.13 -18.62
CA LEU A 399 6.26 10.74 -19.03
C LEU A 399 5.67 9.87 -17.92
N SER A 400 6.11 10.06 -16.68
CA SER A 400 5.55 9.32 -15.54
C SER A 400 4.08 9.67 -15.31
N THR A 401 3.70 10.93 -15.51
CA THR A 401 2.32 11.42 -15.38
C THR A 401 1.45 10.90 -16.53
N GLU A 402 1.95 10.94 -17.77
CA GLU A 402 1.27 10.39 -18.94
C GLU A 402 1.09 8.87 -18.84
N ARG A 403 2.09 8.15 -18.34
CA ARG A 403 2.01 6.70 -18.11
C ARG A 403 0.99 6.37 -17.03
N ALA A 404 0.96 7.15 -15.95
CA ALA A 404 -0.08 7.07 -14.95
C ALA A 404 -1.45 7.32 -15.58
N GLN A 405 -1.63 8.44 -16.30
CA GLN A 405 -2.87 8.81 -17.01
C GLN A 405 -3.32 7.77 -18.04
N TYR A 406 -2.42 7.17 -18.81
CA TYR A 406 -2.74 6.10 -19.76
C TYR A 406 -3.26 4.87 -19.02
N PHE A 407 -2.65 4.52 -17.90
CA PHE A 407 -3.15 3.47 -17.02
C PHE A 407 -4.55 3.85 -16.48
N LEU A 408 -4.79 5.11 -16.09
CA LEU A 408 -6.12 5.57 -15.65
C LEU A 408 -7.16 5.50 -16.78
N HIS A 409 -6.80 5.97 -17.97
CA HIS A 409 -7.69 6.00 -19.14
C HIS A 409 -7.99 4.59 -19.66
N LYS A 410 -7.06 3.64 -19.53
CA LYS A 410 -7.29 2.24 -19.88
C LYS A 410 -8.19 1.52 -18.87
N VAL A 411 -8.06 1.83 -17.58
CA VAL A 411 -8.98 1.32 -16.54
C VAL A 411 -10.37 1.95 -16.68
N SER A 412 -10.45 3.24 -17.06
CA SER A 412 -11.71 3.94 -17.37
C SER A 412 -12.35 3.51 -18.69
N LYS A 413 -11.57 2.95 -19.63
CA LYS A 413 -12.04 2.33 -20.88
C LYS A 413 -12.36 0.85 -20.74
N MET A 414 -12.43 0.30 -19.52
CA MET A 414 -13.24 -0.91 -19.32
C MET A 414 -14.67 -0.53 -19.64
N SER A 415 -15.09 -0.85 -20.86
CA SER A 415 -16.44 -0.55 -21.34
C SER A 415 -17.46 -1.01 -20.30
N ALA A 416 -18.32 -0.10 -19.85
CA ALA A 416 -19.49 -0.45 -19.05
C ALA A 416 -20.54 -1.21 -19.89
N VAL A 417 -20.30 -1.39 -21.20
CA VAL A 417 -21.09 -2.30 -22.03
C VAL A 417 -20.87 -3.72 -21.50
N PRO A 418 -21.92 -4.44 -21.09
CA PRO A 418 -21.80 -5.81 -20.62
C PRO A 418 -21.10 -6.65 -21.69
N TYR A 419 -20.15 -7.48 -21.26
CA TYR A 419 -19.62 -8.53 -22.10
C TYR A 419 -20.77 -9.45 -22.51
N THR A 420 -21.32 -9.25 -23.71
CA THR A 420 -22.36 -10.10 -24.32
C THR A 420 -21.77 -11.25 -25.12
N ARG A 421 -20.44 -11.40 -25.13
CA ARG A 421 -19.77 -12.42 -25.95
C ARG A 421 -19.51 -13.68 -25.14
N ASP A 422 -20.33 -14.69 -25.41
CA ASP A 422 -20.14 -16.08 -25.01
C ASP A 422 -18.94 -16.63 -25.78
N ASP A 423 -17.74 -16.50 -25.21
CA ASP A 423 -16.50 -17.01 -25.82
C ASP A 423 -15.85 -17.98 -24.83
N SER A 424 -15.98 -19.26 -25.13
CA SER A 424 -15.51 -20.39 -24.33
C SER A 424 -13.97 -20.51 -24.29
N ASP A 425 -13.24 -19.59 -24.91
CA ASP A 425 -11.78 -19.57 -24.90
C ASP A 425 -11.25 -18.50 -23.93
N HIS A 426 -11.09 -18.87 -22.65
CA HIS A 426 -10.48 -18.00 -21.63
C HIS A 426 -8.95 -17.90 -21.78
N ARG A 427 -8.45 -17.72 -23.00
CA ARG A 427 -7.11 -17.18 -23.18
C ARG A 427 -7.17 -15.70 -22.86
N ARG A 428 -6.80 -15.39 -21.62
CA ARG A 428 -6.49 -14.04 -21.14
C ARG A 428 -5.43 -13.44 -22.06
N TYR A 429 -5.84 -12.64 -23.03
CA TYR A 429 -4.96 -11.85 -23.90
C TYR A 429 -4.34 -10.69 -23.09
N ASP A 430 -3.41 -11.03 -22.20
CA ASP A 430 -2.49 -10.08 -21.59
C ASP A 430 -1.10 -10.13 -22.26
N SER A 431 -0.95 -10.85 -23.40
CA SER A 431 0.31 -10.84 -24.18
C SER A 431 0.36 -9.59 -25.08
N MET A 432 0.98 -8.54 -24.56
CA MET A 432 1.19 -7.24 -25.23
C MET A 432 2.29 -7.22 -26.29
N LEU A 433 2.92 -8.35 -26.63
CA LEU A 433 4.07 -8.36 -27.54
C LEU A 433 3.98 -9.51 -28.53
N SER A 434 3.06 -9.44 -29.48
CA SER A 434 3.10 -10.29 -30.67
C SER A 434 2.39 -9.61 -31.83
N GLY A 435 3.17 -9.10 -32.78
CA GLY A 435 2.68 -8.83 -34.14
C GLY A 435 2.56 -7.35 -34.53
N ALA A 436 3.66 -6.59 -34.49
CA ALA A 436 3.82 -5.44 -35.36
C ALA A 436 5.32 -5.17 -35.56
N THR A 437 5.86 -5.58 -36.71
CA THR A 437 7.19 -5.21 -37.18
C THR A 437 7.15 -3.78 -37.74
N THR A 438 6.68 -2.83 -36.94
CA THR A 438 6.77 -1.40 -37.21
C THR A 438 7.95 -0.87 -36.40
N LEU A 439 8.90 -0.22 -37.08
CA LEU A 439 10.07 0.44 -36.51
C LEU A 439 9.68 1.13 -35.19
N THR A 440 10.08 0.55 -34.06
CA THR A 440 9.81 1.14 -32.76
C THR A 440 10.58 2.45 -32.70
N PRO A 441 9.91 3.58 -32.41
CA PRO A 441 10.61 4.85 -32.27
C PRO A 441 11.73 4.68 -31.25
N THR A 442 12.92 5.19 -31.58
CA THR A 442 14.06 5.25 -30.67
C THR A 442 13.62 5.91 -29.35
N PRO A 443 13.76 5.25 -28.20
CA PRO A 443 13.30 5.81 -26.93
C PRO A 443 14.05 7.10 -26.62
N SER A 444 13.33 8.09 -26.08
CA SER A 444 13.96 9.33 -25.63
C SER A 444 14.87 9.07 -24.43
N THR A 445 15.90 9.90 -24.23
CA THR A 445 16.81 9.77 -23.08
C THR A 445 16.05 9.79 -21.75
N ALA A 446 15.00 10.61 -21.64
CA ALA A 446 14.14 10.64 -20.46
C ALA A 446 13.36 9.33 -20.25
N GLN A 447 12.88 8.69 -21.33
CA GLN A 447 12.23 7.37 -21.24
C GLN A 447 13.20 6.32 -20.70
N ILE A 448 14.45 6.32 -21.16
CA ILE A 448 15.47 5.36 -20.69
C ILE A 448 15.76 5.59 -19.19
N TRP A 449 15.96 6.85 -18.77
CA TRP A 449 16.18 7.15 -17.35
C TRP A 449 14.98 6.82 -16.47
N LEU A 450 13.75 7.01 -16.96
CA LEU A 450 12.54 6.62 -16.25
C LEU A 450 12.46 5.09 -16.08
N SER A 451 12.77 4.32 -17.12
CA SER A 451 12.81 2.86 -17.04
C SER A 451 13.91 2.36 -16.09
N ILE A 452 15.10 2.99 -16.09
CA ILE A 452 16.15 2.70 -15.10
C ILE A 452 15.64 2.99 -13.69
N LEU A 453 15.00 4.15 -13.45
CA LEU A 453 14.44 4.52 -12.15
C LEU A 453 13.42 3.47 -11.65
N GLU A 454 12.50 3.05 -12.51
CA GLU A 454 11.52 2.00 -12.19
C GLU A 454 12.18 0.65 -11.89
N ALA A 455 13.26 0.31 -12.59
CA ALA A 455 14.02 -0.91 -12.33
C ALA A 455 14.79 -0.85 -11.00
N THR A 456 15.24 0.34 -10.57
CA THR A 456 15.87 0.50 -9.24
C THR A 456 14.90 0.34 -8.08
N ASP A 457 13.59 0.51 -8.30
CA ASP A 457 12.54 0.31 -7.28
C ASP A 457 12.11 -1.16 -7.12
N ASP A 458 12.38 -2.01 -8.11
CA ASP A 458 11.92 -3.40 -8.15
C ASP A 458 13.02 -4.33 -8.66
N ALA A 459 13.60 -5.13 -7.76
CA ALA A 459 14.68 -6.07 -8.08
C ALA A 459 14.31 -7.06 -9.21
N THR A 460 13.01 -7.36 -9.40
CA THR A 460 12.56 -8.26 -10.48
C THR A 460 12.66 -7.64 -11.87
N LYS A 461 12.77 -6.30 -11.96
CA LYS A 461 12.89 -5.55 -13.21
C LYS A 461 14.35 -5.25 -13.61
N ILE A 462 15.32 -5.46 -12.71
CA ILE A 462 16.74 -5.15 -12.96
C ILE A 462 17.28 -5.94 -14.16
N VAL A 463 17.00 -7.24 -14.25
CA VAL A 463 17.51 -8.10 -15.34
C VAL A 463 16.88 -7.73 -16.68
N PRO A 464 15.54 -7.67 -16.83
CA PRO A 464 14.91 -7.23 -18.08
C PRO A 464 15.37 -5.83 -18.54
N MET A 465 15.49 -4.88 -17.61
CA MET A 465 15.95 -3.52 -17.94
C MET A 465 17.40 -3.51 -18.45
N ALA A 466 18.28 -4.29 -17.83
CA ALA A 466 19.66 -4.42 -18.29
C ALA A 466 19.75 -5.01 -19.70
N GLU A 467 18.94 -6.02 -20.00
CA GLU A 467 18.86 -6.62 -21.34
C GLU A 467 18.36 -5.62 -22.38
N GLU A 468 17.25 -4.93 -22.10
CA GLU A 468 16.68 -3.90 -22.99
C GLU A 468 17.69 -2.77 -23.23
N LEU A 469 18.37 -2.31 -22.19
CA LEU A 469 19.39 -1.28 -22.31
C LEU A 469 20.55 -1.74 -23.20
N LEU A 470 21.04 -2.97 -23.05
CA LEU A 470 22.10 -3.52 -23.90
C LEU A 470 21.65 -3.69 -25.35
N GLN A 471 20.43 -4.19 -25.57
CA GLN A 471 19.87 -4.29 -26.92
C GLN A 471 19.80 -2.92 -27.60
N TYR A 472 19.54 -1.87 -26.83
CA TYR A 472 19.50 -0.51 -27.32
C TYR A 472 20.89 0.08 -27.64
N ILE A 473 21.87 -0.08 -26.74
CA ILE A 473 23.19 0.58 -26.88
C ILE A 473 24.22 -0.27 -27.62
N TRP A 474 24.08 -1.60 -27.61
CA TRP A 474 25.08 -2.57 -28.09
C TRP A 474 24.43 -3.77 -28.77
N SER A 475 23.62 -3.51 -29.79
CA SER A 475 22.85 -4.53 -30.52
C SER A 475 23.71 -5.57 -31.26
N GLU A 476 24.99 -5.30 -31.49
CA GLU A 476 25.91 -6.24 -32.16
C GLU A 476 26.25 -7.47 -31.32
N LYS A 477 26.04 -7.42 -30.00
CA LYS A 477 26.34 -8.50 -29.05
C LYS A 477 25.06 -8.99 -28.36
N LYS A 478 25.02 -10.26 -28.01
CA LYS A 478 23.90 -10.83 -27.24
C LYS A 478 23.93 -10.23 -25.82
N ALA A 479 22.83 -9.59 -25.43
CA ALA A 479 22.73 -8.90 -24.14
C ALA A 479 22.97 -9.85 -22.95
N LEU A 480 22.44 -11.07 -23.01
CA LEU A 480 22.61 -12.08 -21.96
C LEU A 480 24.07 -12.48 -21.78
N ASP A 481 24.80 -12.72 -22.87
CA ASP A 481 26.22 -13.11 -22.82
C ASP A 481 27.08 -12.01 -22.15
N ILE A 482 26.79 -10.73 -22.45
CA ILE A 482 27.47 -9.60 -21.78
C ILE A 482 27.12 -9.55 -20.30
N ILE A 483 25.83 -9.69 -19.95
CA ILE A 483 25.37 -9.67 -18.55
C ILE A 483 26.04 -10.79 -17.74
N GLU A 484 26.11 -12.00 -18.30
CA GLU A 484 26.77 -13.15 -17.67
C GLU A 484 28.27 -12.90 -17.50
N GLN A 485 28.97 -12.41 -18.53
CA GLN A 485 30.41 -12.06 -18.47
C GLN A 485 30.73 -10.99 -17.42
N ILE A 486 29.86 -9.99 -17.26
CA ILE A 486 30.03 -8.95 -16.22
C ILE A 486 29.73 -9.53 -14.82
N GLY A 487 28.77 -10.46 -14.75
CA GLY A 487 28.23 -11.02 -13.53
C GLY A 487 29.05 -12.14 -12.91
N ASP A 488 29.71 -12.97 -13.71
CA ASP A 488 30.54 -14.09 -13.26
C ASP A 488 31.94 -13.61 -12.85
N PRO A 489 32.37 -13.81 -11.58
CA PRO A 489 33.74 -13.49 -11.15
C PRO A 489 34.85 -14.26 -11.89
N HIS A 490 34.54 -15.38 -12.55
CA HIS A 490 35.50 -16.21 -13.26
C HIS A 490 35.69 -15.79 -14.71
N GLU A 491 34.71 -15.10 -15.30
CA GLU A 491 34.83 -14.53 -16.62
C GLU A 491 35.46 -13.13 -16.54
N LYS A 492 36.33 -12.82 -17.49
CA LYS A 492 36.96 -11.50 -17.57
C LYS A 492 36.25 -10.71 -18.67
N PHE A 493 35.46 -9.72 -18.27
CA PHE A 493 35.02 -8.68 -19.19
C PHE A 493 36.24 -7.84 -19.59
N SER A 494 36.61 -7.86 -20.87
CA SER A 494 37.87 -7.27 -21.32
C SER A 494 37.89 -5.75 -21.09
N ASN A 495 39.05 -5.17 -20.80
CA ASN A 495 39.17 -3.72 -20.60
C ASN A 495 38.74 -2.93 -21.86
N SER A 496 38.94 -3.51 -23.05
CA SER A 496 38.50 -2.92 -24.31
C SER A 496 36.97 -2.88 -24.39
N ASP A 497 36.31 -4.00 -24.06
CA ASP A 497 34.85 -4.08 -24.05
C ASP A 497 34.24 -3.18 -22.96
N ASP A 498 34.88 -3.07 -21.80
CA ASP A 498 34.43 -2.16 -20.73
C ASP A 498 34.53 -0.69 -21.15
N ALA A 499 35.59 -0.31 -21.85
CA ALA A 499 35.76 1.04 -22.37
C ALA A 499 34.70 1.35 -23.45
N GLU A 500 34.47 0.41 -24.37
CA GLU A 500 33.45 0.53 -25.41
C GLU A 500 32.03 0.62 -24.80
N LEU A 501 31.72 -0.20 -23.79
CA LEU A 501 30.46 -0.15 -23.07
C LEU A 501 30.20 1.23 -22.47
N ARG A 502 31.19 1.79 -21.77
CA ARG A 502 31.09 3.11 -21.14
C ARG A 502 30.90 4.22 -22.18
N LEU A 503 31.58 4.12 -23.32
CA LEU A 503 31.42 5.06 -24.42
C LEU A 503 29.99 5.01 -24.99
N LYS A 504 29.49 3.82 -25.32
CA LYS A 504 28.12 3.60 -25.81
C LYS A 504 27.07 4.10 -24.80
N LEU A 505 27.24 3.80 -23.51
CA LEU A 505 26.38 4.32 -22.44
C LEU A 505 26.37 5.85 -22.41
N ARG A 506 27.53 6.50 -22.48
CA ARG A 506 27.65 7.96 -22.48
C ARG A 506 27.01 8.58 -23.72
N GLU A 507 27.20 8.00 -24.90
CA GLU A 507 26.61 8.50 -26.13
C GLU A 507 25.08 8.38 -26.12
N SER A 508 24.53 7.27 -25.64
CA SER A 508 23.08 7.05 -25.61
C SER A 508 22.36 7.80 -24.48
N LEU A 509 22.97 7.90 -23.29
CA LEU A 509 22.32 8.47 -22.10
C LEU A 509 22.58 9.97 -21.90
N CYS A 510 23.58 10.54 -22.59
CA CYS A 510 23.94 11.96 -22.46
C CYS A 510 23.76 12.77 -23.76
N ARG A 511 23.21 12.17 -24.83
CA ARG A 511 22.87 12.93 -26.04
C ARG A 511 21.75 13.92 -25.74
N SER A 512 21.97 15.18 -26.12
CA SER A 512 20.88 16.16 -26.21
C SER A 512 20.10 15.88 -27.48
N SER A 513 18.82 15.52 -27.32
CA SER A 513 17.85 15.44 -28.41
C SER A 513 17.41 16.83 -28.85
#